data_AF-A0A8G0KTD3-F1
#
_entry.id   AF-A0A8G0KTD3-F1
#
_cell.length_a   1.000
_cell.length_b   1.000
_cell.length_c   1.000
_cell.angle_alpha   90.00
_cell.angle_beta   90.00
_cell.angle_gamma   90.00
#
_symmetry.space_group_name_H-M   'P 1'
#
loop_
_entity.id
_entity.type
_entity.pdbx_description
1 polymer ?
#
loop_
_entity_poly.entity_id
_entity_poly.type
_entity_poly.pdbx_seq_one_letter_code
_entity_poly.pdbx_strand_id
1 'polypeptide(L)'
;MKIAITGMGIISAIGKTVAENYESLINKQTGVSEIENFETTHKDVIKVGEIKLSNQELVNLLGLPESNNFSRTALLGAYAAQKAVEDAQIKDINAYRTGLISATSVGGMDMTERYYYEYFENPEIQKYISAHDAGDSSHKIADYIGLKGFVSTVSTACSSAANAIMLGARMIASGQLDRVIVGGTDAMSKFTINGFKTLMILSDTFNTPFDDNRKGLNLGEAAAFIVLESDKLVAQEGKKVLAYLKGFGNANDAYHQTASSENGEGAFLAMQKAFKMADITPDAIDYINAHGTATPNNDLSEGRAIIRAFEGYAIPEFSSTKAFTGHTLAAAAAIEAVYSVLAMQNGKVFPNLNFKTPMQEFDLIPQTEVQDKEIDYVLSNSFGFGGNCSTLIFSKN
;
A
#
# COMPACT_ATOMS: atom_id res chain seq x y z
N MET A 1 -17.37 16.86 4.73
CA MET A 1 -16.06 17.33 5.25
C MET A 1 -15.02 16.84 4.27
N LYS A 2 -14.12 17.70 3.77
CA LYS A 2 -13.01 17.22 2.94
C LYS A 2 -11.84 16.86 3.86
N ILE A 3 -11.10 15.84 3.46
CA ILE A 3 -9.93 15.36 4.20
C ILE A 3 -8.76 15.52 3.26
N ALA A 4 -7.94 16.53 3.54
CA ALA A 4 -6.83 16.91 2.69
C ALA A 4 -5.66 15.96 2.92
N ILE A 5 -4.97 15.62 1.82
CA ILE A 5 -3.67 14.98 1.85
C ILE A 5 -2.64 16.10 1.69
N THR A 6 -1.77 16.29 2.67
CA THR A 6 -0.82 17.44 2.68
C THR A 6 0.65 17.02 2.61
N GLY A 7 0.95 15.75 2.80
CA GLY A 7 2.28 15.20 2.57
C GLY A 7 2.23 13.71 2.25
N MET A 8 3.27 13.23 1.58
CA MET A 8 3.45 11.82 1.25
C MET A 8 4.92 11.40 1.32
N GLY A 9 5.16 10.18 1.78
CA GLY A 9 6.48 9.57 1.87
C GLY A 9 6.41 8.10 1.48
N ILE A 10 7.43 7.62 0.78
CA ILE A 10 7.45 6.29 0.17
C ILE A 10 8.88 5.77 0.06
N ILE A 11 9.05 4.47 0.31
CA ILE A 11 10.21 3.67 -0.10
C ILE A 11 9.69 2.33 -0.64
N SER A 12 10.14 1.96 -1.84
CA SER A 12 9.73 0.74 -2.53
C SER A 12 10.88 0.19 -3.37
N ALA A 13 10.66 -0.97 -4.00
CA ALA A 13 11.63 -1.59 -4.91
C ALA A 13 12.00 -0.71 -6.13
N ILE A 14 11.20 0.31 -6.47
CA ILE A 14 11.46 1.20 -7.61
C ILE A 14 11.95 2.60 -7.22
N GLY A 15 12.19 2.86 -5.93
CA GLY A 15 12.69 4.15 -5.47
C GLY A 15 12.52 4.39 -3.98
N LYS A 16 13.38 5.23 -3.43
CA LYS A 16 13.40 5.66 -2.03
C LYS A 16 12.69 6.99 -1.79
N THR A 17 12.25 7.66 -2.84
CA THR A 17 11.52 8.93 -2.72
C THR A 17 10.31 8.94 -3.64
N VAL A 18 9.36 9.84 -3.38
CA VAL A 18 8.18 10.05 -4.24
C VAL A 18 8.61 10.33 -5.69
N ALA A 19 9.65 11.16 -5.86
CA ALA A 19 10.19 11.51 -7.18
C ALA A 19 10.85 10.30 -7.89
N GLU A 20 11.68 9.52 -7.18
CA GLU A 20 12.29 8.31 -7.75
C GLU A 20 11.24 7.29 -8.19
N ASN A 21 10.20 7.08 -7.37
CA ASN A 21 9.10 6.17 -7.73
C ASN A 21 8.32 6.68 -8.95
N TYR A 22 8.04 7.98 -9.02
CA TYR A 22 7.39 8.60 -10.18
C TYR A 22 8.21 8.41 -11.46
N GLU A 23 9.50 8.71 -11.42
CA GLU A 23 10.39 8.51 -12.57
C GLU A 23 10.41 7.04 -13.03
N SER A 24 10.44 6.09 -12.11
CA SER A 24 10.36 4.68 -12.44
C SER A 24 9.02 4.29 -13.09
N LEU A 25 7.90 4.84 -12.62
CA LEU A 25 6.58 4.63 -13.22
C LEU A 25 6.52 5.15 -14.66
N ILE A 26 7.03 6.35 -14.91
CA ILE A 26 7.05 6.98 -16.24
C ILE A 26 7.99 6.24 -17.19
N ASN A 27 9.15 5.81 -16.71
CA ASN A 27 10.15 5.10 -17.51
C ASN A 27 9.90 3.58 -17.58
N LYS A 28 8.77 3.08 -17.06
CA LYS A 28 8.40 1.66 -17.04
C LYS A 28 9.45 0.76 -16.38
N GLN A 29 10.14 1.26 -15.35
CA GLN A 29 11.20 0.54 -14.66
C GLN A 29 10.62 -0.29 -13.52
N THR A 30 10.68 -1.62 -13.66
CA THR A 30 10.27 -2.55 -12.60
C THR A 30 11.39 -2.76 -11.59
N GLY A 31 11.01 -2.86 -10.32
CA GLY A 31 11.87 -3.25 -9.20
C GLY A 31 11.78 -4.74 -8.89
N VAL A 32 10.96 -5.48 -9.64
CA VAL A 32 10.87 -6.93 -9.52
C VAL A 32 12.13 -7.58 -10.09
N SER A 33 12.88 -8.27 -9.24
CA SER A 33 14.18 -8.88 -9.58
C SER A 33 14.38 -10.19 -8.81
N GLU A 34 15.60 -10.73 -8.86
CA GLU A 34 16.06 -11.81 -7.97
C GLU A 34 16.26 -11.28 -6.53
N ILE A 35 16.28 -12.20 -5.56
CA ILE A 35 16.42 -11.91 -4.12
C ILE A 35 17.89 -11.67 -3.77
N GLU A 36 18.22 -10.58 -3.08
CA GLU A 36 19.60 -10.22 -2.74
C GLU A 36 19.85 -10.00 -1.25
N ASN A 37 18.90 -9.47 -0.48
CA ASN A 37 19.14 -9.06 0.91
C ASN A 37 19.17 -10.21 1.92
N PHE A 38 18.69 -11.40 1.58
CA PHE A 38 18.71 -12.54 2.48
C PHE A 38 18.87 -13.87 1.75
N GLU A 39 19.51 -14.82 2.44
CA GLU A 39 19.78 -16.15 1.89
C GLU A 39 18.51 -17.00 1.82
N THR A 40 18.21 -17.56 0.66
CA THR A 40 17.04 -18.43 0.49
C THR A 40 17.26 -19.41 -0.66
N THR A 41 16.66 -20.59 -0.56
CA THR A 41 16.67 -21.59 -1.65
C THR A 41 15.83 -21.17 -2.86
N HIS A 42 15.05 -20.09 -2.72
CA HIS A 42 14.20 -19.56 -3.80
C HIS A 42 14.84 -18.44 -4.62
N LYS A 43 16.11 -18.06 -4.32
CA LYS A 43 16.78 -16.89 -4.90
C LYS A 43 16.75 -16.85 -6.43
N ASP A 44 16.96 -18.02 -7.06
CA ASP A 44 17.00 -18.18 -8.52
C ASP A 44 15.71 -18.81 -9.09
N VAL A 45 14.66 -18.91 -8.26
CA VAL A 45 13.42 -19.63 -8.59
C VAL A 45 12.22 -18.70 -8.71
N ILE A 46 12.20 -17.61 -7.93
CA ILE A 46 11.10 -16.64 -7.92
C ILE A 46 11.66 -15.23 -8.07
N LYS A 47 10.80 -14.32 -8.53
CA LYS A 47 11.10 -12.89 -8.57
C LYS A 47 10.32 -12.15 -7.49
N VAL A 48 10.92 -11.09 -6.94
CA VAL A 48 10.36 -10.26 -5.87
C VAL A 48 10.68 -8.78 -6.08
N GLY A 49 9.86 -7.89 -5.55
CA GLY A 49 10.16 -6.45 -5.44
C GLY A 49 10.86 -6.14 -4.13
N GLU A 50 12.18 -6.18 -4.14
CA GLU A 50 13.01 -5.97 -2.96
C GLU A 50 13.61 -4.56 -2.94
N ILE A 51 13.62 -3.91 -1.76
CA ILE A 51 14.35 -2.66 -1.58
C ILE A 51 15.82 -3.00 -1.39
N LYS A 52 16.69 -2.59 -2.33
CA LYS A 52 18.11 -2.98 -2.38
C LYS A 52 19.01 -2.42 -1.27
N LEU A 53 18.44 -1.69 -0.31
CA LEU A 53 19.14 -1.28 0.90
C LEU A 53 19.12 -2.40 1.94
N SER A 54 20.30 -2.74 2.45
CA SER A 54 20.46 -3.61 3.62
C SER A 54 19.90 -2.96 4.89
N ASN A 55 19.65 -3.77 5.92
CA ASN A 55 19.22 -3.25 7.22
C ASN A 55 20.26 -2.29 7.83
N GLN A 56 21.57 -2.53 7.62
CA GLN A 56 22.62 -1.64 8.13
C GLN A 56 22.61 -0.29 7.42
N GLU A 57 22.39 -0.26 6.10
CA GLU A 57 22.25 1.00 5.36
C GLU A 57 21.02 1.77 5.82
N LEU A 58 19.89 1.11 6.08
CA LEU A 58 18.70 1.74 6.64
C LEU A 58 18.94 2.30 8.05
N VAL A 59 19.62 1.55 8.93
CA VAL A 59 20.03 2.02 10.26
C VAL A 59 20.89 3.28 10.16
N ASN A 60 21.87 3.30 9.25
CA ASN A 60 22.74 4.45 9.02
C ASN A 60 21.96 5.65 8.47
N LEU A 61 21.05 5.42 7.51
CA LEU A 61 20.19 6.46 6.93
C LEU A 61 19.27 7.10 7.99
N LEU A 62 18.79 6.31 8.95
CA LEU A 62 17.92 6.78 10.01
C LEU A 62 18.70 7.38 11.19
N GLY A 63 20.02 7.22 11.24
CA GLY A 63 20.85 7.67 12.37
C GLY A 63 20.56 6.91 13.66
N LEU A 64 20.15 5.65 13.57
CA LEU A 64 19.84 4.83 14.75
C LEU A 64 21.13 4.33 15.42
N PRO A 65 21.17 4.21 16.76
CA PRO A 65 22.34 3.67 17.46
C PRO A 65 22.49 2.17 17.15
N GLU A 66 23.72 1.64 17.23
CA GLU A 66 23.99 0.20 17.03
C GLU A 66 23.20 -0.71 18.00
N SER A 67 22.86 -0.19 19.18
CA SER A 67 22.09 -0.90 20.20
C SER A 67 20.60 -1.04 19.88
N ASN A 68 20.10 -0.42 18.80
CA ASN A 68 18.69 -0.47 18.42
C ASN A 68 18.18 -1.92 18.25
N ASN A 69 16.86 -2.06 18.22
CA ASN A 69 16.18 -3.33 18.00
C ASN A 69 15.09 -3.24 16.91
N PHE A 70 15.27 -2.37 15.91
CA PHE A 70 14.30 -2.20 14.83
C PHE A 70 14.27 -3.44 13.94
N SER A 71 13.08 -3.90 13.58
CA SER A 71 12.88 -4.83 12.47
C SER A 71 12.99 -4.10 11.13
N ARG A 72 13.18 -4.83 10.04
CA ARG A 72 13.17 -4.23 8.69
C ARG A 72 11.86 -3.49 8.41
N THR A 73 10.73 -4.03 8.87
CA THR A 73 9.41 -3.37 8.78
C THR A 73 9.41 -2.01 9.49
N ALA A 74 9.98 -1.93 10.69
CA ALA A 74 10.09 -0.67 11.43
C ALA A 74 11.07 0.33 10.77
N LEU A 75 12.21 -0.15 10.24
CA LEU A 75 13.19 0.69 9.53
C LEU A 75 12.56 1.34 8.29
N LEU A 76 11.93 0.55 7.43
CA LEU A 76 11.26 1.04 6.23
C LEU A 76 10.14 2.02 6.58
N GLY A 77 9.33 1.66 7.58
CA GLY A 77 8.23 2.48 8.05
C GLY A 77 8.68 3.83 8.60
N ALA A 78 9.74 3.84 9.41
CA ALA A 78 10.29 5.06 10.02
C ALA A 78 10.80 6.03 8.96
N TYR A 79 11.49 5.49 7.94
CA TYR A 79 11.97 6.27 6.80
C TYR A 79 10.80 6.93 6.04
N ALA A 80 9.81 6.14 5.62
CA ALA A 80 8.69 6.65 4.83
C ALA A 80 7.81 7.64 5.63
N ALA A 81 7.56 7.37 6.91
CA ALA A 81 6.79 8.27 7.76
C ALA A 81 7.50 9.61 7.97
N GLN A 82 8.81 9.60 8.20
CA GLN A 82 9.60 10.83 8.27
C GLN A 82 9.48 11.63 6.97
N LYS A 83 9.59 10.98 5.80
CA LYS A 83 9.43 11.66 4.51
C LYS A 83 8.05 12.27 4.31
N ALA A 84 6.99 11.60 4.76
CA ALA A 84 5.64 12.15 4.72
C ALA A 84 5.48 13.39 5.62
N VAL A 85 6.08 13.37 6.82
CA VAL A 85 6.06 14.49 7.78
C VAL A 85 6.86 15.69 7.25
N GLU A 86 8.02 15.43 6.63
CA GLU A 86 8.85 16.44 5.96
C GLU A 86 8.10 17.09 4.79
N ASP A 87 7.49 16.29 3.91
CA ASP A 87 6.74 16.75 2.74
C ASP A 87 5.51 17.59 3.16
N ALA A 88 4.82 17.21 4.24
CA ALA A 88 3.74 17.99 4.85
C ALA A 88 4.21 19.27 5.55
N GLN A 89 5.52 19.54 5.60
CA GLN A 89 6.12 20.70 6.28
C GLN A 89 5.65 20.84 7.74
N ILE A 90 5.62 19.72 8.47
CA ILE A 90 5.25 19.70 9.88
C ILE A 90 6.47 20.06 10.74
N LYS A 91 6.43 21.22 11.40
CA LYS A 91 7.51 21.67 12.29
C LYS A 91 7.42 21.08 13.68
N ASP A 92 6.23 21.07 14.25
CA ASP A 92 5.92 20.44 15.52
C ASP A 92 4.78 19.44 15.30
N ILE A 93 5.13 18.16 15.39
CA ILE A 93 4.20 17.05 15.19
C ILE A 93 3.15 16.97 16.32
N ASN A 94 3.43 17.56 17.48
CA ASN A 94 2.57 17.50 18.67
C ASN A 94 1.80 18.81 18.93
N ALA A 95 1.91 19.83 18.06
CA ALA A 95 1.18 21.10 18.19
C ALA A 95 -0.35 20.95 18.07
N TYR A 96 -0.80 19.85 17.47
CA TYR A 96 -2.21 19.52 17.26
C TYR A 96 -2.49 18.09 17.74
N ARG A 97 -3.76 17.68 17.73
CA ARG A 97 -4.13 16.28 18.01
C ARG A 97 -3.74 15.43 16.80
N THR A 98 -2.48 15.04 16.79
CA THR A 98 -1.87 14.22 15.74
C THR A 98 -1.87 12.75 16.15
N GLY A 99 -2.16 11.86 15.20
CA GLY A 99 -2.00 10.42 15.39
C GLY A 99 -1.17 9.75 14.29
N LEU A 100 -0.76 8.52 14.54
CA LEU A 100 -0.20 7.58 13.58
C LEU A 100 -1.11 6.34 13.54
N ILE A 101 -1.56 5.97 12.35
CA ILE A 101 -2.25 4.71 12.12
C ILE A 101 -1.47 3.97 11.04
N SER A 102 -0.67 3.02 11.47
CA SER A 102 0.21 2.26 10.59
C SER A 102 -0.37 0.86 10.36
N ALA A 103 -0.09 0.32 9.17
CA ALA A 103 -0.49 -1.02 8.79
C ALA A 103 0.71 -1.94 8.63
N THR A 104 0.58 -3.17 9.11
CA THR A 104 1.50 -4.26 8.82
C THR A 104 0.76 -5.60 8.91
N SER A 105 1.16 -6.56 8.08
CA SER A 105 0.69 -7.95 8.17
C SER A 105 1.80 -8.92 8.59
N VAL A 106 3.05 -8.47 8.62
CA VAL A 106 4.21 -9.32 8.95
C VAL A 106 4.92 -8.93 10.25
N GLY A 107 4.69 -7.72 10.80
CA GLY A 107 5.40 -7.25 11.99
C GLY A 107 6.92 -7.33 11.80
N GLY A 108 7.65 -7.77 12.82
CA GLY A 108 9.10 -8.07 12.74
C GLY A 108 9.40 -9.54 12.51
N MET A 109 8.69 -10.18 11.56
CA MET A 109 8.94 -11.58 11.21
C MET A 109 10.38 -11.82 10.72
N ASP A 110 11.01 -10.85 10.06
CA ASP A 110 12.42 -10.91 9.65
C ASP A 110 13.38 -11.14 10.83
N MET A 111 13.13 -10.47 11.96
CA MET A 111 13.93 -10.66 13.17
C MET A 111 13.51 -11.92 13.92
N THR A 112 12.21 -12.23 13.92
CA THR A 112 11.68 -13.47 14.53
C THR A 112 12.31 -14.69 13.91
N GLU A 113 12.28 -14.83 12.58
CA GLU A 113 12.82 -16.01 11.88
C GLU A 113 14.34 -16.10 12.00
N ARG A 114 15.04 -14.95 12.02
CA ARG A 114 16.49 -14.89 12.10
C ARG A 114 17.01 -15.43 13.43
N TYR A 115 16.34 -15.09 14.52
CA TYR A 115 16.83 -15.32 15.88
C TYR A 115 16.05 -16.37 16.67
N TYR A 116 15.07 -17.02 16.05
CA TYR A 116 14.13 -17.93 16.72
C TYR A 116 14.82 -18.95 17.65
N TYR A 117 15.90 -19.59 17.17
CA TYR A 117 16.63 -20.61 17.91
C TYR A 117 17.58 -20.04 18.98
N GLU A 118 17.97 -18.77 18.87
CA GLU A 118 18.92 -18.13 19.78
C GLU A 118 18.24 -17.41 20.96
N TYR A 119 16.93 -17.13 20.88
CA TYR A 119 16.23 -16.34 21.89
C TYR A 119 16.36 -16.87 23.32
N PHE A 120 16.40 -18.19 23.50
CA PHE A 120 16.50 -18.79 24.84
C PHE A 120 17.93 -18.85 25.37
N GLU A 121 18.94 -18.68 24.50
CA GLU A 121 20.35 -18.89 24.83
C GLU A 121 21.15 -17.58 24.85
N ASN A 122 20.71 -16.55 24.12
CA ASN A 122 21.42 -15.29 23.95
C ASN A 122 20.61 -14.08 24.45
N PRO A 123 20.87 -13.58 25.68
CA PRO A 123 20.17 -12.43 26.25
C PRO A 123 20.24 -11.14 25.40
N GLU A 124 21.33 -10.93 24.65
CA GLU A 124 21.49 -9.75 23.79
C GLU A 124 20.49 -9.72 22.62
N ILE A 125 20.02 -10.90 22.21
CA ILE A 125 19.10 -11.06 21.09
C ILE A 125 17.62 -11.00 21.55
N GLN A 126 17.36 -11.24 22.84
CA GLN A 126 16.00 -11.17 23.41
C GLN A 126 15.32 -9.80 23.21
N LYS A 127 16.11 -8.73 22.99
CA LYS A 127 15.58 -7.40 22.63
C LYS A 127 14.69 -7.40 21.38
N TYR A 128 14.86 -8.37 20.47
CA TYR A 128 14.07 -8.50 19.25
C TYR A 128 12.78 -9.30 19.41
N ILE A 129 12.54 -9.96 20.56
CA ILE A 129 11.29 -10.67 20.82
C ILE A 129 10.09 -9.72 20.72
N SER A 130 10.24 -8.50 21.24
CA SER A 130 9.22 -7.44 21.14
C SER A 130 8.86 -7.08 19.69
N ALA A 131 9.81 -7.20 18.76
CA ALA A 131 9.59 -6.86 17.35
C ALA A 131 8.63 -7.81 16.64
N HIS A 132 8.33 -8.98 17.20
CA HIS A 132 7.36 -9.91 16.63
C HIS A 132 5.95 -9.30 16.54
N ASP A 133 5.56 -8.52 17.56
CA ASP A 133 4.24 -7.91 17.62
C ASP A 133 4.09 -6.82 16.54
N ALA A 134 2.94 -6.80 15.87
CA ALA A 134 2.66 -5.81 14.83
C ALA A 134 2.72 -4.35 15.38
N GLY A 135 2.29 -4.15 16.62
CA GLY A 135 2.30 -2.88 17.33
C GLY A 135 3.69 -2.31 17.58
N ASP A 136 4.72 -3.16 17.73
CA ASP A 136 6.10 -2.70 17.95
C ASP A 136 6.59 -1.83 16.79
N SER A 137 6.31 -2.22 15.54
CA SER A 137 6.68 -1.43 14.36
C SER A 137 6.04 -0.04 14.38
N SER A 138 4.75 0.06 14.68
CA SER A 138 4.01 1.33 14.76
C SER A 138 4.54 2.23 15.88
N HIS A 139 4.83 1.67 17.05
CA HIS A 139 5.42 2.45 18.14
C HIS A 139 6.81 2.97 17.79
N LYS A 140 7.69 2.13 17.22
CA LYS A 140 9.02 2.55 16.76
C LYS A 140 8.95 3.65 15.70
N ILE A 141 7.99 3.58 14.79
CA ILE A 141 7.76 4.63 13.79
C ILE A 141 7.32 5.93 14.47
N ALA A 142 6.36 5.87 15.40
CA ALA A 142 5.89 7.04 16.14
C ALA A 142 7.00 7.69 16.98
N ASP A 143 7.78 6.89 17.70
CA ASP A 143 8.92 7.34 18.49
C ASP A 143 9.98 8.00 17.60
N TYR A 144 10.28 7.41 16.44
CA TYR A 144 11.26 7.94 15.50
C TYR A 144 10.86 9.33 14.96
N ILE A 145 9.58 9.54 14.64
CA ILE A 145 9.08 10.84 14.17
C ILE A 145 8.73 11.79 15.33
N GLY A 146 8.96 11.39 16.59
CA GLY A 146 8.71 12.19 17.79
C GLY A 146 7.23 12.41 18.12
N LEU A 147 6.34 11.56 17.61
CA LEU A 147 4.90 11.63 17.87
C LEU A 147 4.58 11.07 19.26
N LYS A 148 3.84 11.84 20.07
CA LYS A 148 3.37 11.43 21.41
C LYS A 148 1.85 11.20 21.48
N GLY A 149 1.17 11.37 20.35
CA GLY A 149 -0.28 11.29 20.25
C GLY A 149 -0.80 9.87 20.05
N PHE A 150 -1.95 9.74 19.39
CA PHE A 150 -2.61 8.46 19.15
C PHE A 150 -1.75 7.56 18.26
N VAL A 151 -1.51 6.30 18.66
CA VAL A 151 -0.83 5.30 17.84
C VAL A 151 -1.72 4.06 17.75
N SER A 152 -1.94 3.56 16.54
CA SER A 152 -2.69 2.32 16.31
C SER A 152 -2.13 1.53 15.13
N THR A 153 -2.32 0.21 15.19
CA THR A 153 -1.90 -0.71 14.14
C THR A 153 -3.12 -1.41 13.54
N VAL A 154 -3.20 -1.41 12.21
CA VAL A 154 -4.27 -2.10 11.46
C VAL A 154 -3.69 -3.28 10.70
N SER A 155 -4.31 -4.45 10.84
CA SER A 155 -3.97 -5.65 10.08
C SER A 155 -5.23 -6.31 9.53
N THR A 156 -5.42 -6.15 8.22
CA THR A 156 -6.51 -6.74 7.40
C THR A 156 -5.92 -7.24 6.07
N ALA A 157 -4.79 -7.94 6.17
CA ALA A 157 -3.99 -8.45 5.04
C ALA A 157 -3.67 -7.35 4.01
N CYS A 158 -3.89 -7.61 2.72
CA CYS A 158 -3.54 -6.70 1.62
C CYS A 158 -4.31 -5.36 1.64
N SER A 159 -5.40 -5.28 2.41
CA SER A 159 -6.23 -4.08 2.55
C SER A 159 -5.88 -3.22 3.78
N SER A 160 -4.82 -3.58 4.51
CA SER A 160 -4.47 -2.96 5.81
C SER A 160 -4.27 -1.45 5.72
N ALA A 161 -3.43 -0.97 4.80
CA ALA A 161 -3.20 0.47 4.66
C ALA A 161 -4.46 1.23 4.20
N ALA A 162 -5.35 0.62 3.41
CA ALA A 162 -6.62 1.24 3.04
C ALA A 162 -7.49 1.45 4.28
N ASN A 163 -7.58 0.42 5.14
CA ASN A 163 -8.31 0.51 6.40
C ASN A 163 -7.66 1.50 7.39
N ALA A 164 -6.33 1.62 7.40
CA ALA A 164 -5.63 2.64 8.18
C ALA A 164 -6.00 4.07 7.73
N ILE A 165 -6.01 4.31 6.41
CA ILE A 165 -6.44 5.58 5.80
C ILE A 165 -7.90 5.88 6.18
N MET A 166 -8.80 4.90 6.05
CA MET A 166 -10.21 5.04 6.41
C MET A 166 -10.42 5.35 7.90
N LEU A 167 -9.66 4.70 8.78
CA LEU A 167 -9.75 4.95 10.22
C LEU A 167 -9.28 6.37 10.55
N GLY A 168 -8.14 6.80 9.99
CA GLY A 168 -7.62 8.16 10.19
C GLY A 168 -8.60 9.22 9.71
N ALA A 169 -9.20 8.99 8.54
CA ALA A 169 -10.22 9.85 7.98
C ALA A 169 -11.45 9.96 8.90
N ARG A 170 -11.92 8.85 9.48
CA ARG A 170 -13.03 8.85 10.45
C ARG A 170 -12.67 9.57 11.75
N MET A 171 -11.44 9.45 12.22
CA MET A 171 -10.97 10.14 13.43
C MET A 171 -10.91 11.66 13.23
N ILE A 172 -10.50 12.12 12.04
CA ILE A 172 -10.60 13.54 11.67
C ILE A 172 -12.07 13.97 11.57
N ALA A 173 -12.90 13.19 10.87
CA ALA A 173 -14.31 13.51 10.65
C ALA A 173 -15.14 13.61 11.94
N SER A 174 -14.81 12.78 12.93
CA SER A 174 -15.42 12.82 14.27
C SER A 174 -14.79 13.87 15.20
N GLY A 175 -13.78 14.61 14.73
CA GLY A 175 -13.09 15.62 15.50
C GLY A 175 -12.23 15.07 16.63
N GLN A 176 -11.83 13.79 16.59
CA GLN A 176 -10.92 13.18 17.56
C GLN A 176 -9.45 13.58 17.30
N LEU A 177 -9.08 13.67 16.02
CA LEU A 177 -7.76 14.12 15.56
C LEU A 177 -7.91 15.32 14.62
N ASP A 178 -6.90 16.18 14.58
CA ASP A 178 -6.81 17.29 13.61
C ASP A 178 -5.95 16.91 12.40
N ARG A 179 -4.99 16.00 12.64
CA ARG A 179 -4.00 15.45 11.71
C ARG A 179 -3.79 13.97 12.00
N VAL A 180 -3.55 13.17 10.98
CA VAL A 180 -3.13 11.78 11.15
C VAL A 180 -2.19 11.34 10.05
N ILE A 181 -1.07 10.73 10.42
CA ILE A 181 -0.16 10.03 9.52
C ILE A 181 -0.72 8.62 9.34
N VAL A 182 -1.06 8.25 8.12
CA VAL A 182 -1.69 6.96 7.80
C VAL A 182 -0.92 6.26 6.71
N GLY A 183 -0.82 4.95 6.77
CA GLY A 183 -0.08 4.20 5.78
C GLY A 183 0.19 2.77 6.20
N GLY A 184 1.27 2.20 5.68
CA GLY A 184 1.70 0.86 6.03
C GLY A 184 3.11 0.54 5.61
N THR A 185 3.64 -0.51 6.22
CA THR A 185 4.96 -1.06 5.96
C THR A 185 4.90 -2.57 6.11
N ASP A 186 5.48 -3.30 5.16
CA ASP A 186 5.73 -4.73 5.29
C ASP A 186 7.10 -5.03 4.66
N ALA A 187 7.96 -5.68 5.44
CA ALA A 187 9.24 -6.20 4.97
C ALA A 187 9.11 -7.63 4.43
N MET A 188 10.05 -8.01 3.58
CA MET A 188 10.12 -9.38 3.09
C MET A 188 10.94 -10.28 4.04
N SER A 189 10.53 -11.54 4.17
CA SER A 189 11.24 -12.54 4.96
C SER A 189 11.09 -13.94 4.35
N LYS A 190 11.93 -14.89 4.77
CA LYS A 190 11.85 -16.29 4.31
C LYS A 190 10.51 -16.92 4.70
N PHE A 191 10.03 -16.63 5.91
CA PHE A 191 8.75 -17.10 6.42
C PHE A 191 7.60 -16.62 5.53
N THR A 192 7.60 -15.34 5.17
CA THR A 192 6.60 -14.75 4.28
C THR A 192 6.61 -15.41 2.90
N ILE A 193 7.79 -15.56 2.29
CA ILE A 193 7.93 -16.24 0.99
C ILE A 193 7.42 -17.69 1.05
N ASN A 194 7.86 -18.45 2.06
CA ASN A 194 7.46 -19.85 2.20
C ASN A 194 5.95 -19.98 2.41
N GLY A 195 5.33 -19.10 3.21
CA GLY A 195 3.89 -19.08 3.44
C GLY A 195 3.09 -18.81 2.16
N PHE A 196 3.52 -17.85 1.33
CA PHE A 196 2.85 -17.61 0.04
C PHE A 196 3.13 -18.70 -0.99
N LYS A 197 4.31 -19.35 -0.93
CA LYS A 197 4.64 -20.46 -1.82
C LYS A 197 3.75 -21.68 -1.56
N THR A 198 3.43 -22.00 -0.30
CA THR A 198 2.53 -23.13 0.02
C THR A 198 1.09 -22.88 -0.44
N LEU A 199 0.69 -21.62 -0.62
CA LEU A 199 -0.58 -21.23 -1.21
C LEU A 199 -0.61 -21.36 -2.74
N MET A 200 0.52 -21.63 -3.39
CA MET A 200 0.64 -21.79 -4.85
C MET A 200 0.20 -20.55 -5.65
N ILE A 201 0.44 -19.35 -5.09
CA ILE A 201 0.03 -18.07 -5.67
C ILE A 201 1.20 -17.18 -6.09
N LEU A 202 2.43 -17.67 -5.96
CA LEU A 202 3.63 -16.94 -6.39
C LEU A 202 3.93 -17.22 -7.86
N SER A 203 4.29 -16.17 -8.60
CA SER A 203 4.85 -16.31 -9.94
C SER A 203 6.36 -16.55 -9.89
N ASP A 204 6.82 -17.49 -10.72
CA ASP A 204 8.23 -17.74 -11.05
C ASP A 204 8.81 -16.72 -12.04
N THR A 205 7.93 -15.91 -12.65
CA THR A 205 8.24 -14.91 -13.67
C THR A 205 7.69 -13.55 -13.24
N PHE A 206 7.80 -12.54 -14.09
CA PHE A 206 7.15 -11.27 -13.81
C PHE A 206 5.63 -11.44 -13.75
N ASN A 207 5.00 -10.84 -12.75
CA ASN A 207 3.55 -10.82 -12.64
C ASN A 207 2.94 -10.07 -13.84
N THR A 208 1.79 -10.57 -14.30
CA THR A 208 1.06 -10.09 -15.47
C THR A 208 -0.39 -9.82 -15.08
N PRO A 209 -0.67 -8.73 -14.32
CA PRO A 209 -2.02 -8.44 -13.86
C PRO A 209 -3.00 -8.34 -15.03
N PHE A 210 -4.17 -8.96 -14.86
CA PHE A 210 -5.24 -9.07 -15.85
C PHE A 210 -4.86 -9.79 -17.16
N ASP A 211 -3.72 -10.46 -17.25
CA ASP A 211 -3.39 -11.32 -18.41
C ASP A 211 -4.08 -12.69 -18.28
N ASP A 212 -4.52 -13.25 -19.40
CA ASP A 212 -5.10 -14.61 -19.47
C ASP A 212 -4.12 -15.68 -18.95
N ASN A 213 -2.82 -15.49 -19.16
CA ASN A 213 -1.76 -16.42 -18.79
C ASN A 213 -1.10 -16.12 -17.44
N ARG A 214 -1.72 -15.28 -16.60
CA ARG A 214 -1.19 -14.91 -15.29
C ARG A 214 -1.01 -16.12 -14.39
N LYS A 215 0.16 -16.21 -13.73
CA LYS A 215 0.52 -17.34 -12.87
C LYS A 215 0.36 -17.08 -11.37
N GLY A 216 0.32 -15.81 -10.97
CA GLY A 216 0.38 -15.40 -9.57
C GLY A 216 1.15 -14.09 -9.37
N LEU A 217 1.31 -13.72 -8.11
CA LEU A 217 1.98 -12.48 -7.71
C LEU A 217 3.49 -12.65 -7.53
N ASN A 218 4.26 -11.59 -7.74
CA ASN A 218 5.59 -11.45 -7.11
C ASN A 218 5.39 -10.74 -5.79
N LEU A 219 6.01 -11.21 -4.70
CA LEU A 219 5.97 -10.48 -3.43
C LEU A 219 6.83 -9.22 -3.52
N GLY A 220 6.43 -8.18 -2.81
CA GLY A 220 7.22 -6.97 -2.65
C GLY A 220 7.33 -6.57 -1.18
N GLU A 221 8.34 -5.77 -0.87
CA GLU A 221 8.38 -4.99 0.37
C GLU A 221 8.35 -3.50 0.06
N ALA A 222 7.70 -2.74 0.94
CA ALA A 222 7.63 -1.30 0.84
C ALA A 222 7.13 -0.68 2.14
N ALA A 223 7.32 0.64 2.25
CA ALA A 223 6.58 1.46 3.19
C ALA A 223 6.11 2.74 2.51
N ALA A 224 4.89 3.16 2.80
CA ALA A 224 4.39 4.47 2.43
C ALA A 224 3.44 5.02 3.48
N PHE A 225 3.48 6.34 3.63
CA PHE A 225 2.60 7.09 4.50
C PHE A 225 2.13 8.36 3.80
N ILE A 226 0.90 8.75 4.08
CA ILE A 226 0.32 10.04 3.71
C ILE A 226 -0.12 10.77 4.97
N VAL A 227 -0.08 12.10 4.93
CA VAL A 227 -0.56 12.96 6.02
C VAL A 227 -1.95 13.44 5.67
N LEU A 228 -2.94 13.01 6.46
CA LEU A 228 -4.31 13.52 6.38
C LEU A 228 -4.48 14.69 7.36
N GLU A 229 -5.07 15.79 6.91
CA GLU A 229 -5.40 16.95 7.74
C GLU A 229 -6.83 17.40 7.53
N SER A 230 -7.44 17.92 8.60
CA SER A 230 -8.75 18.58 8.49
C SER A 230 -8.65 19.88 7.67
N ASP A 231 -9.70 20.22 6.92
CA ASP A 231 -9.80 21.50 6.20
C ASP A 231 -9.54 22.71 7.10
N LYS A 232 -9.97 22.62 8.38
CA LYS A 232 -9.72 23.66 9.38
C LYS A 232 -8.23 23.86 9.61
N LEU A 233 -7.49 22.77 9.81
CA LEU A 233 -6.04 22.82 10.03
C LEU A 233 -5.31 23.31 8.77
N VAL A 234 -5.73 22.83 7.59
CA VAL A 234 -5.19 23.28 6.31
C VAL A 234 -5.35 24.79 6.13
N ALA A 235 -6.55 25.32 6.40
CA ALA A 235 -6.84 26.75 6.30
C ALA A 235 -6.07 27.57 7.35
N GLN A 236 -5.96 27.07 8.57
CA GLN A 236 -5.27 27.74 9.67
C GLN A 236 -3.75 27.87 9.42
N GLU A 237 -3.13 26.83 8.87
CA GLU A 237 -1.68 26.76 8.65
C GLU A 237 -1.27 27.12 7.21
N GLY A 238 -2.23 27.37 6.31
CA GLY A 238 -1.97 27.67 4.90
C GLY A 238 -1.27 26.52 4.17
N LYS A 239 -1.64 25.27 4.47
CA LYS A 239 -0.98 24.07 3.95
C LYS A 239 -1.20 23.90 2.45
N LYS A 240 -0.17 23.41 1.75
CA LYS A 240 -0.31 22.91 0.38
C LYS A 240 -1.11 21.60 0.42
N VAL A 241 -2.20 21.55 -0.34
CA VAL A 241 -2.97 20.33 -0.52
C VAL A 241 -2.47 19.59 -1.76
N LEU A 242 -2.18 18.32 -1.61
CA LEU A 242 -1.72 17.44 -2.69
C LEU A 242 -2.89 16.81 -3.45
N ALA A 243 -3.92 16.42 -2.70
CA ALA A 243 -5.18 15.82 -3.14
C ALA A 243 -6.15 15.76 -1.94
N TYR A 244 -7.36 15.23 -2.15
CA TYR A 244 -8.32 14.94 -1.10
C TYR A 244 -8.71 13.46 -1.10
N LEU A 245 -8.97 12.90 0.09
CA LEU A 245 -9.70 11.65 0.21
C LEU A 245 -11.20 11.96 0.14
N LYS A 246 -11.81 11.70 -1.01
CA LYS A 246 -13.19 12.09 -1.32
C LYS A 246 -14.21 11.10 -0.76
N GLY A 247 -13.93 9.80 -0.83
CA GLY A 247 -14.80 8.76 -0.33
C GLY A 247 -14.07 7.44 -0.16
N PHE A 248 -14.68 6.52 0.57
CA PHE A 248 -14.12 5.19 0.77
C PHE A 248 -15.20 4.18 1.13
N GLY A 249 -14.92 2.91 0.87
CA GLY A 249 -15.81 1.81 1.18
C GLY A 249 -15.02 0.62 1.71
N ASN A 250 -15.59 -0.07 2.70
CA ASN A 250 -15.11 -1.35 3.18
C ASN A 250 -16.26 -2.35 3.21
N ALA A 251 -15.99 -3.56 2.75
CA ALA A 251 -16.92 -4.68 2.72
C ALA A 251 -16.18 -5.98 3.05
N ASN A 252 -16.95 -6.97 3.51
CA ASN A 252 -16.48 -8.33 3.67
C ASN A 252 -17.16 -9.20 2.62
N ASP A 253 -16.38 -9.95 1.86
CA ASP A 253 -16.87 -10.89 0.85
C ASP A 253 -17.59 -12.10 1.45
N ALA A 254 -17.28 -12.43 2.71
CA ALA A 254 -17.89 -13.49 3.52
C ALA A 254 -17.94 -14.86 2.83
N TYR A 255 -16.92 -15.16 2.02
CA TYR A 255 -16.90 -16.32 1.13
C TYR A 255 -15.85 -17.37 1.53
N HIS A 256 -14.57 -17.00 1.53
CA HIS A 256 -13.47 -17.91 1.86
C HIS A 256 -12.31 -17.16 2.50
N GLN A 257 -11.44 -17.86 3.23
CA GLN A 257 -10.30 -17.25 3.93
C GLN A 257 -9.25 -16.66 2.97
N THR A 258 -9.08 -17.23 1.78
CA THR A 258 -8.06 -16.81 0.80
C THR A 258 -8.59 -16.56 -0.61
N ALA A 259 -9.82 -17.00 -0.89
CA ALA A 259 -10.42 -16.90 -2.22
C ALA A 259 -11.49 -15.82 -2.20
N SER A 260 -11.57 -15.03 -3.27
CA SER A 260 -12.72 -14.17 -3.53
C SER A 260 -13.89 -14.97 -4.09
N SER A 261 -15.08 -14.42 -3.91
CA SER A 261 -16.33 -14.88 -4.50
C SER A 261 -16.28 -14.72 -6.02
N GLU A 262 -16.98 -15.62 -6.71
CA GLU A 262 -16.95 -15.72 -8.16
C GLU A 262 -17.30 -14.39 -8.87
N ASN A 263 -18.26 -13.63 -8.32
CA ASN A 263 -18.70 -12.35 -8.87
C ASN A 263 -18.04 -11.13 -8.22
N GLY A 264 -17.04 -11.34 -7.35
CA GLY A 264 -16.35 -10.27 -6.62
C GLY A 264 -17.29 -9.42 -5.76
N GLU A 265 -18.16 -10.05 -4.97
CA GLU A 265 -19.22 -9.36 -4.21
C GLU A 265 -18.65 -8.35 -3.21
N GLY A 266 -17.65 -8.73 -2.42
CA GLY A 266 -16.96 -7.80 -1.52
C GLY A 266 -16.35 -6.60 -2.26
N ALA A 267 -15.71 -6.84 -3.41
CA ALA A 267 -15.11 -5.79 -4.23
C ALA A 267 -16.17 -4.81 -4.78
N PHE A 268 -17.27 -5.35 -5.33
CA PHE A 268 -18.40 -4.58 -5.82
C PHE A 268 -19.00 -3.71 -4.70
N LEU A 269 -19.28 -4.30 -3.53
CA LEU A 269 -19.85 -3.59 -2.38
C LEU A 269 -18.90 -2.50 -1.85
N ALA A 270 -17.59 -2.73 -1.86
CA ALA A 270 -16.60 -1.73 -1.46
C ALA A 270 -16.63 -0.52 -2.41
N MET A 271 -16.63 -0.73 -3.72
CA MET A 271 -16.74 0.35 -4.71
C MET A 271 -18.06 1.11 -4.59
N GLN A 272 -19.20 0.41 -4.48
CA GLN A 272 -20.51 1.04 -4.30
C GLN A 272 -20.58 1.91 -3.03
N LYS A 273 -20.01 1.45 -1.92
CA LYS A 273 -19.91 2.24 -0.68
C LYS A 273 -19.02 3.46 -0.86
N ALA A 274 -17.91 3.34 -1.60
CA ALA A 274 -17.01 4.45 -1.88
C ALA A 274 -17.70 5.53 -2.72
N PHE A 275 -18.41 5.15 -3.80
CA PHE A 275 -19.21 6.07 -4.61
C PHE A 275 -20.25 6.80 -3.78
N LYS A 276 -21.02 6.04 -2.97
CA LYS A 276 -22.03 6.61 -2.07
C LYS A 276 -21.43 7.59 -1.07
N MET A 277 -20.26 7.28 -0.52
CA MET A 277 -19.60 8.17 0.44
C MET A 277 -19.02 9.42 -0.22
N ALA A 278 -18.48 9.28 -1.44
CA ALA A 278 -17.98 10.38 -2.24
C ALA A 278 -19.11 11.28 -2.80
N ASP A 279 -20.35 10.78 -2.82
CA ASP A 279 -21.50 11.43 -3.45
C ASP A 279 -21.25 11.70 -4.95
N ILE A 280 -20.77 10.67 -5.65
CA ILE A 280 -20.50 10.68 -7.09
C ILE A 280 -21.06 9.42 -7.76
N THR A 281 -21.26 9.50 -9.06
CA THR A 281 -21.59 8.36 -9.94
C THR A 281 -20.32 7.76 -10.54
N PRO A 282 -20.36 6.50 -11.03
CA PRO A 282 -19.17 5.82 -11.57
C PRO A 282 -18.49 6.56 -12.74
N ASP A 283 -19.22 7.27 -13.58
CA ASP A 283 -18.70 8.06 -14.71
C ASP A 283 -17.83 9.26 -14.29
N ALA A 284 -17.81 9.63 -13.01
CA ALA A 284 -16.89 10.63 -12.51
C ALA A 284 -15.46 10.11 -12.33
N ILE A 285 -15.22 8.80 -12.34
CA ILE A 285 -13.87 8.24 -12.17
C ILE A 285 -13.08 8.34 -13.48
N ASP A 286 -11.90 8.92 -13.42
CA ASP A 286 -11.02 9.08 -14.58
C ASP A 286 -9.99 7.96 -14.71
N TYR A 287 -9.61 7.34 -13.59
CA TYR A 287 -8.60 6.30 -13.54
C TYR A 287 -8.85 5.32 -12.40
N ILE A 288 -8.70 4.02 -12.67
CA ILE A 288 -8.74 2.97 -11.65
C ILE A 288 -7.32 2.43 -11.44
N ASN A 289 -6.79 2.61 -10.23
CA ASN A 289 -5.63 1.86 -9.74
C ASN A 289 -6.12 0.55 -9.11
N ALA A 290 -6.10 -0.53 -9.88
CA ALA A 290 -6.67 -1.81 -9.52
C ALA A 290 -5.86 -2.54 -8.43
N HIS A 291 -6.52 -3.47 -7.73
CA HIS A 291 -5.81 -4.39 -6.86
C HIS A 291 -4.93 -5.35 -7.68
N GLY A 292 -5.38 -5.85 -8.82
CA GLY A 292 -4.62 -6.54 -9.87
C GLY A 292 -3.35 -7.26 -9.40
N THR A 293 -3.52 -8.36 -8.66
CA THR A 293 -2.41 -9.12 -8.07
C THR A 293 -1.78 -10.12 -9.04
N ALA A 294 -2.32 -10.27 -10.25
CA ALA A 294 -1.96 -11.32 -11.21
C ALA A 294 -2.26 -12.74 -10.71
N THR A 295 -3.08 -12.88 -9.66
CA THR A 295 -3.59 -14.20 -9.25
C THR A 295 -4.85 -14.54 -10.06
N PRO A 296 -5.07 -15.82 -10.41
CA PRO A 296 -6.23 -16.22 -11.20
C PRO A 296 -7.56 -15.72 -10.61
N ASN A 297 -7.75 -15.91 -9.30
CA ASN A 297 -9.00 -15.57 -8.64
C ASN A 297 -9.20 -14.05 -8.47
N ASN A 298 -8.19 -13.32 -7.99
CA ASN A 298 -8.33 -11.88 -7.75
C ASN A 298 -8.70 -11.12 -9.02
N ASP A 299 -7.90 -11.25 -10.09
CA ASP A 299 -8.07 -10.40 -11.26
C ASP A 299 -9.39 -10.71 -11.98
N LEU A 300 -9.83 -11.98 -11.95
CA LEU A 300 -11.15 -12.39 -12.45
C LEU A 300 -12.28 -11.76 -11.64
N SER A 301 -12.25 -11.91 -10.32
CA SER A 301 -13.29 -11.37 -9.43
C SER A 301 -13.31 -9.84 -9.40
N GLU A 302 -12.15 -9.19 -9.42
CA GLU A 302 -12.02 -7.74 -9.52
C GLU A 302 -12.55 -7.21 -10.86
N GLY A 303 -12.19 -7.84 -11.99
CA GLY A 303 -12.70 -7.44 -13.30
C GLY A 303 -14.23 -7.54 -13.37
N ARG A 304 -14.81 -8.64 -12.87
CA ARG A 304 -16.27 -8.79 -12.73
C ARG A 304 -16.89 -7.73 -11.84
N ALA A 305 -16.26 -7.42 -10.70
CA ALA A 305 -16.73 -6.39 -9.79
C ALA A 305 -16.70 -4.99 -10.43
N ILE A 306 -15.66 -4.66 -11.22
CA ILE A 306 -15.55 -3.40 -11.95
C ILE A 306 -16.68 -3.30 -12.98
N ILE A 307 -16.89 -4.33 -13.81
CA ILE A 307 -17.98 -4.35 -14.80
C ILE A 307 -19.34 -4.11 -14.14
N ARG A 308 -19.60 -4.77 -13.01
CA ARG A 308 -20.84 -4.58 -12.24
C ARG A 308 -20.94 -3.18 -11.63
N ALA A 309 -19.85 -2.66 -11.06
CA ALA A 309 -19.85 -1.37 -10.39
C ALA A 309 -20.03 -0.19 -11.35
N PHE A 310 -19.66 -0.38 -12.62
CA PHE A 310 -19.79 0.57 -13.71
C PHE A 310 -20.92 0.21 -14.69
N GLU A 311 -21.87 -0.66 -14.29
CA GLU A 311 -22.99 -1.04 -15.16
C GLU A 311 -23.77 0.21 -15.63
N GLY A 312 -23.91 0.37 -16.94
CA GLY A 312 -24.54 1.53 -17.57
C GLY A 312 -23.61 2.74 -17.77
N TYR A 313 -22.33 2.64 -17.39
CA TYR A 313 -21.31 3.68 -17.54
C TYR A 313 -20.11 3.15 -18.33
N ALA A 314 -19.32 4.06 -18.90
CA ALA A 314 -18.03 3.70 -19.47
C ALA A 314 -17.03 3.38 -18.34
N ILE A 315 -16.29 2.29 -18.49
CA ILE A 315 -15.20 1.97 -17.57
C ILE A 315 -14.00 2.83 -17.96
N PRO A 316 -13.41 3.61 -17.05
CA PRO A 316 -12.26 4.44 -17.35
C PRO A 316 -10.99 3.60 -17.56
N GLU A 317 -9.92 4.23 -18.01
CA GLU A 317 -8.60 3.63 -18.04
C GLU A 317 -8.24 3.06 -16.67
N PHE A 318 -7.62 1.88 -16.66
CA PHE A 318 -7.21 1.21 -15.44
C PHE A 318 -5.87 0.51 -15.62
N SER A 319 -5.15 0.31 -14.52
CA SER A 319 -3.96 -0.52 -14.48
C SER A 319 -3.69 -1.02 -13.06
N SER A 320 -2.82 -2.02 -12.94
CA SER A 320 -2.21 -2.41 -11.69
C SER A 320 -0.74 -1.98 -11.66
N THR A 321 -0.35 -1.23 -10.62
CA THR A 321 1.04 -0.84 -10.40
C THR A 321 1.88 -1.92 -9.72
N LYS A 322 1.30 -3.10 -9.38
CA LYS A 322 2.02 -4.18 -8.68
C LYS A 322 3.07 -4.88 -9.54
N ALA A 323 3.03 -4.69 -10.87
CA ALA A 323 4.09 -5.15 -11.76
C ALA A 323 5.40 -4.34 -11.61
N PHE A 324 5.34 -3.16 -10.99
CA PHE A 324 6.53 -2.37 -10.68
C PHE A 324 7.17 -2.79 -9.36
N THR A 325 6.38 -2.89 -8.29
CA THR A 325 6.89 -3.07 -6.92
C THR A 325 6.76 -4.48 -6.39
N GLY A 326 6.12 -5.39 -7.13
CA GLY A 326 5.52 -6.58 -6.54
C GLY A 326 4.32 -6.22 -5.66
N HIS A 327 3.67 -7.24 -5.10
CA HIS A 327 2.61 -7.07 -4.14
C HIS A 327 3.19 -6.83 -2.74
N THR A 328 3.11 -5.58 -2.28
CA THR A 328 3.69 -5.09 -1.02
C THR A 328 2.78 -5.28 0.20
N LEU A 329 1.92 -6.31 0.15
CA LEU A 329 1.11 -6.78 1.28
C LEU A 329 0.32 -5.65 1.97
N ALA A 330 0.50 -5.44 3.28
CA ALA A 330 -0.22 -4.44 4.05
C ALA A 330 0.08 -2.99 3.61
N ALA A 331 1.25 -2.74 3.01
CA ALA A 331 1.66 -1.42 2.53
C ALA A 331 1.04 -1.06 1.16
N ALA A 332 0.51 -2.04 0.41
CA ALA A 332 0.08 -1.88 -0.97
C ALA A 332 -0.84 -0.67 -1.19
N ALA A 333 -1.89 -0.54 -0.39
CA ALA A 333 -2.84 0.57 -0.53
C ALA A 333 -2.22 1.95 -0.25
N ALA A 334 -1.19 2.04 0.60
CA ALA A 334 -0.51 3.31 0.85
C ALA A 334 0.40 3.70 -0.33
N ILE A 335 1.10 2.72 -0.91
CA ILE A 335 1.89 2.88 -2.14
C ILE A 335 0.97 3.33 -3.29
N GLU A 336 -0.16 2.66 -3.42
CA GLU A 336 -1.17 2.93 -4.46
C GLU A 336 -1.89 4.25 -4.24
N ALA A 337 -2.04 4.71 -2.99
CA ALA A 337 -2.50 6.07 -2.69
C ALA A 337 -1.49 7.13 -3.15
N VAL A 338 -0.19 6.94 -2.87
CA VAL A 338 0.86 7.84 -3.38
C VAL A 338 0.86 7.89 -4.91
N TYR A 339 0.73 6.75 -5.57
CA TYR A 339 0.66 6.69 -7.03
C TYR A 339 -0.63 7.33 -7.57
N SER A 340 -1.76 7.16 -6.90
CA SER A 340 -3.02 7.83 -7.28
C SER A 340 -2.90 9.35 -7.20
N VAL A 341 -2.25 9.88 -6.16
CA VAL A 341 -1.97 11.31 -6.03
C VAL A 341 -1.01 11.80 -7.12
N LEU A 342 0.06 11.04 -7.41
CA LEU A 342 0.99 11.37 -8.49
C LEU A 342 0.33 11.37 -9.87
N ALA A 343 -0.58 10.43 -10.13
CA ALA A 343 -1.35 10.36 -11.37
C ALA A 343 -2.17 11.64 -11.58
N MET A 344 -2.89 12.10 -10.55
CA MET A 344 -3.67 13.35 -10.60
C MET A 344 -2.78 14.59 -10.76
N GLN A 345 -1.69 14.68 -9.99
CA GLN A 345 -0.81 15.86 -10.00
C GLN A 345 -0.10 16.06 -11.33
N ASN A 346 0.21 14.96 -12.03
CA ASN A 346 0.96 14.99 -13.28
C ASN A 346 0.09 14.76 -14.52
N GLY A 347 -1.20 14.45 -14.36
CA GLY A 347 -2.11 14.11 -15.45
C GLY A 347 -1.62 12.88 -16.21
N LYS A 348 -1.27 11.81 -15.49
CA LYS A 348 -0.69 10.59 -16.05
C LYS A 348 -1.44 9.34 -15.60
N VAL A 349 -1.85 8.52 -16.55
CA VAL A 349 -2.23 7.12 -16.30
C VAL A 349 -0.96 6.27 -16.40
N PHE A 350 -0.68 5.48 -15.37
CA PHE A 350 0.48 4.59 -15.34
C PHE A 350 0.19 3.25 -16.03
N PRO A 351 1.17 2.62 -16.67
CA PRO A 351 0.95 1.42 -17.46
C PRO A 351 0.90 0.15 -16.61
N ASN A 352 0.06 -0.79 -16.98
CA ASN A 352 0.03 -2.17 -16.53
C ASN A 352 1.13 -2.96 -17.27
N LEU A 353 2.28 -3.12 -16.62
CA LEU A 353 3.39 -3.84 -17.25
C LEU A 353 3.04 -5.31 -17.51
N ASN A 354 3.73 -5.88 -18.49
CA ASN A 354 3.73 -7.31 -18.83
C ASN A 354 2.42 -7.90 -19.39
N PHE A 355 1.33 -7.14 -19.49
CA PHE A 355 0.09 -7.58 -20.15
C PHE A 355 0.29 -7.81 -21.65
N LYS A 356 -0.21 -8.94 -22.16
CA LYS A 356 -0.10 -9.35 -23.57
C LYS A 356 -1.38 -10.00 -24.11
N THR A 357 -2.05 -10.81 -23.29
CA THR A 357 -3.18 -11.65 -23.71
C THR A 357 -4.43 -11.24 -22.92
N PRO A 358 -5.44 -10.67 -23.60
CA PRO A 358 -6.73 -10.38 -22.97
C PRO A 358 -7.37 -11.63 -22.36
N MET A 359 -8.01 -11.44 -21.21
CA MET A 359 -8.76 -12.51 -20.54
C MET A 359 -9.96 -12.96 -21.39
N GLN A 360 -10.26 -14.26 -21.35
CA GLN A 360 -11.38 -14.82 -22.11
C GLN A 360 -12.75 -14.52 -21.48
N GLU A 361 -12.78 -14.21 -20.18
CA GLU A 361 -14.01 -14.01 -19.43
C GLU A 361 -14.67 -12.64 -19.62
N PHE A 362 -13.89 -11.63 -20.04
CA PHE A 362 -14.38 -10.27 -20.30
C PHE A 362 -13.41 -9.44 -21.15
N ASP A 363 -13.92 -8.38 -21.78
CA ASP A 363 -13.16 -7.51 -22.69
C ASP A 363 -12.46 -6.32 -21.99
N LEU A 364 -12.08 -6.47 -20.72
CA LEU A 364 -11.30 -5.44 -20.02
C LEU A 364 -9.85 -5.49 -20.46
N ILE A 365 -9.34 -4.35 -20.94
CA ILE A 365 -7.95 -4.19 -21.36
C ILE A 365 -7.31 -3.10 -20.49
N PRO A 366 -6.29 -3.42 -19.68
CA PRO A 366 -5.61 -2.41 -18.89
C PRO A 366 -4.73 -1.53 -19.78
N GLN A 367 -4.47 -0.30 -19.34
CA GLN A 367 -3.61 0.64 -20.05
C GLN A 367 -2.16 0.13 -20.04
N THR A 368 -1.52 -0.07 -21.19
CA THR A 368 -0.15 -0.64 -21.30
C THR A 368 0.95 0.41 -21.53
N GLU A 369 0.55 1.63 -21.84
CA GLU A 369 1.41 2.77 -22.11
C GLU A 369 1.17 3.91 -21.13
N VAL A 370 2.19 4.71 -20.82
CA VAL A 370 1.96 5.95 -20.06
C VAL A 370 1.10 6.86 -20.94
N GLN A 371 -0.03 7.33 -20.39
CA GLN A 371 -0.96 8.20 -21.13
C GLN A 371 -1.12 9.53 -20.42
N ASP A 372 -1.03 10.62 -21.19
CA ASP A 372 -1.44 11.95 -20.77
C ASP A 372 -2.96 12.04 -20.70
N LYS A 373 -3.48 12.30 -19.50
CA LYS A 373 -4.92 12.45 -19.24
C LYS A 373 -5.11 13.36 -18.03
N GLU A 374 -6.01 14.34 -18.12
CA GLU A 374 -6.44 15.05 -16.91
C GLU A 374 -7.24 14.09 -16.02
N ILE A 375 -6.83 13.97 -14.76
CA ILE A 375 -7.42 13.04 -13.79
C ILE A 375 -7.89 13.87 -12.59
N ASP A 376 -9.19 13.97 -12.43
CA ASP A 376 -9.84 14.63 -11.29
C ASP A 376 -10.18 13.63 -10.19
N TYR A 377 -10.54 12.39 -10.55
CA TYR A 377 -10.85 11.32 -9.61
C TYR A 377 -10.11 10.02 -9.91
N VAL A 378 -9.49 9.44 -8.87
CA VAL A 378 -8.88 8.11 -8.92
C VAL A 378 -9.58 7.17 -7.95
N LEU A 379 -10.00 6.02 -8.44
CA LEU A 379 -10.48 4.90 -7.62
C LEU A 379 -9.31 3.92 -7.40
N SER A 380 -8.99 3.61 -6.14
CA SER A 380 -7.93 2.68 -5.77
C SER A 380 -8.48 1.51 -4.97
N ASN A 381 -8.21 0.29 -5.44
CA ASN A 381 -8.77 -0.95 -4.90
C ASN A 381 -7.76 -1.77 -4.11
N SER A 382 -8.22 -2.38 -3.02
CA SER A 382 -7.42 -3.29 -2.20
C SER A 382 -8.28 -4.44 -1.66
N PHE A 383 -8.16 -5.61 -2.27
CA PHE A 383 -8.99 -6.78 -1.99
C PHE A 383 -8.13 -7.89 -1.37
N GLY A 384 -7.98 -7.83 -0.05
CA GLY A 384 -7.09 -8.71 0.69
C GLY A 384 -7.73 -10.03 1.10
N PHE A 385 -6.87 -10.98 1.49
CA PHE A 385 -7.29 -12.22 2.14
C PHE A 385 -8.18 -11.98 3.37
N GLY A 386 -8.95 -12.99 3.73
CA GLY A 386 -9.99 -12.94 4.75
C GLY A 386 -11.28 -12.27 4.28
N GLY A 387 -11.43 -12.04 2.97
CA GLY A 387 -12.57 -11.35 2.37
C GLY A 387 -12.56 -9.85 2.61
N ASN A 388 -11.43 -9.24 2.99
CA ASN A 388 -11.36 -7.81 3.32
C ASN A 388 -11.25 -6.97 2.05
N CYS A 389 -12.35 -6.35 1.64
CA CYS A 389 -12.40 -5.54 0.42
C CYS A 389 -12.51 -4.06 0.77
N SER A 390 -11.56 -3.25 0.28
CA SER A 390 -11.54 -1.80 0.53
C SER A 390 -11.31 -1.04 -0.78
N THR A 391 -12.02 0.07 -0.93
CA THR A 391 -11.87 1.01 -2.05
C THR A 391 -11.72 2.41 -1.50
N LEU A 392 -10.76 3.17 -2.02
CA LEU A 392 -10.56 4.59 -1.75
C LEU A 392 -10.81 5.39 -3.02
N ILE A 393 -11.40 6.57 -2.89
CA ILE A 393 -11.56 7.54 -3.98
C ILE A 393 -10.81 8.80 -3.58
N PHE A 394 -9.83 9.15 -4.41
CA PHE A 394 -9.07 10.39 -4.28
C PHE A 394 -9.58 11.40 -5.29
N SER A 395 -9.50 12.69 -4.94
CA SER A 395 -9.83 13.78 -5.85
C SER A 395 -8.79 14.88 -5.86
N LYS A 396 -8.68 15.57 -7.01
CA LYS A 396 -7.85 16.79 -7.15
C LYS A 396 -8.39 17.95 -6.31
N ASN A 397 -9.73 18.07 -6.19
CA ASN A 397 -10.44 19.16 -5.51
C ASN A 397 -11.49 18.69 -4.50
#